data_AF-A0AAW0HKI5-F1
#
_entry.id   AF-A0AAW0HKI5-F1
#
_cell.length_a   1.000
_cell.length_b   1.000
_cell.length_c   1.000
_cell.angle_alpha   90.00
_cell.angle_beta   90.00
_cell.angle_gamma   90.00
#
_symmetry.space_group_name_H-M   'P 1'
#
loop_
_entity.id
_entity.type
_entity.pdbx_description
1 polymer ?
#
loop_
_entity_poly.entity_id
_entity_poly.type
_entity_poly.pdbx_seq_one_letter_code
_entity_poly.pdbx_strand_id
1 'polypeptide(L)'
;MQAFLQRIRQNVADSVEKGLTEENVKILFSNIEDILEVHKDFLAALEYCLQPEPQSQHELGNVFLKFKDKFCVYEEYCSNHEKALRLLVELNKVPAVRAFLLSCMLLGGRKTTDIPLEGYLLSPIQRICKYPLLLK
;
A
#
# COMPACT_ATOMS: atom_id res chain seq x y z
N MET A 1 -0.47 -4.85 -3.67
CA MET A 1 0.71 -4.58 -2.83
C MET A 1 1.14 -5.78 -1.99
N GLN A 2 0.24 -6.41 -1.23
CA GLN A 2 0.62 -7.56 -0.36
C GLN A 2 1.26 -8.73 -1.15
N ALA A 3 0.65 -9.15 -2.27
CA ALA A 3 1.22 -10.18 -3.13
C ALA A 3 2.61 -9.80 -3.70
N PHE A 4 2.87 -8.50 -3.87
CA PHE A 4 4.15 -7.99 -4.36
C PHE A 4 5.25 -8.13 -3.31
N LEU A 5 4.98 -7.67 -2.08
CA LEU A 5 5.89 -7.81 -0.94
C LEU A 5 6.16 -9.27 -0.59
N GLN A 6 5.11 -10.10 -0.58
CA GLN A 6 5.25 -11.53 -0.34
C GLN A 6 6.16 -12.19 -1.37
N ARG A 7 6.07 -11.76 -2.64
CA ARG A 7 6.88 -12.32 -3.71
C ARG A 7 8.34 -11.87 -3.67
N ILE A 8 8.60 -10.62 -3.28
CA ILE A 8 9.96 -10.16 -2.97
C ILE A 8 10.56 -11.00 -1.85
N ARG A 9 9.82 -11.24 -0.76
CA ARG A 9 10.29 -12.07 0.37
C ARG A 9 10.52 -13.54 0.01
N GLN A 10 9.69 -14.09 -0.87
CA GLN A 10 9.84 -15.48 -1.31
C GLN A 10 11.02 -15.65 -2.28
N ASN A 11 11.41 -14.58 -2.98
CA ASN A 11 12.49 -14.60 -3.97
C ASN A 11 13.59 -13.58 -3.62
N VAL A 12 13.98 -13.49 -2.34
CA VAL A 12 14.99 -12.51 -1.90
C VAL A 12 16.32 -12.73 -2.63
N ALA A 13 16.77 -13.97 -2.78
CA ALA A 13 18.00 -14.28 -3.50
C ALA A 13 17.97 -13.80 -4.96
N ASP A 14 16.88 -14.06 -5.68
CA ASP A 14 16.65 -13.62 -7.06
C ASP A 14 16.45 -12.09 -7.16
N SER A 15 15.87 -11.46 -6.12
CA SER A 15 15.71 -10.01 -6.04
C SER A 15 17.07 -9.31 -5.89
N VAL A 16 17.94 -9.85 -5.00
CA VAL A 16 19.29 -9.34 -4.76
C VAL A 16 20.17 -9.53 -5.99
N GLU A 17 20.11 -10.69 -6.65
CA GLU A 17 20.82 -10.98 -7.90
C GLU A 17 20.43 -10.01 -9.02
N LYS A 18 19.16 -9.59 -9.07
CA LYS A 18 18.64 -8.62 -10.04
C LYS A 18 18.93 -7.16 -9.70
N GLY A 19 19.56 -6.87 -8.57
CA GLY A 19 19.94 -5.51 -8.14
C GLY A 19 18.92 -4.82 -7.21
N LEU A 20 17.95 -5.56 -6.67
CA LEU A 20 17.00 -5.05 -5.68
C LEU A 20 17.41 -5.50 -4.27
N THR A 21 18.06 -4.60 -3.52
CA THR A 21 18.51 -4.88 -2.15
C THR A 21 17.38 -4.79 -1.13
N GLU A 22 17.58 -5.37 0.06
CA GLU A 22 16.62 -5.21 1.16
C GLU A 22 16.38 -3.75 1.55
N GLU A 23 17.43 -2.92 1.50
CA GLU A 23 17.32 -1.48 1.76
C GLU A 23 16.45 -0.79 0.70
N ASN A 24 16.60 -1.17 -0.57
CA ASN A 24 15.74 -0.66 -1.64
C ASN A 24 14.27 -1.01 -1.37
N VAL A 25 13.99 -2.24 -0.93
CA VAL A 25 12.63 -2.69 -0.60
C VAL A 25 12.06 -1.93 0.59
N LYS A 26 12.85 -1.72 1.65
CA LYS A 26 12.44 -0.92 2.83
C LYS A 26 12.08 0.50 2.43
N ILE A 27 12.91 1.17 1.63
CA ILE A 27 12.63 2.54 1.16
C ILE A 27 11.42 2.56 0.25
N LEU A 28 11.29 1.60 -0.68
CA LEU A 28 10.24 1.60 -1.69
C LEU A 28 8.85 1.37 -1.10
N PHE A 29 8.74 0.52 -0.07
CA PHE A 29 7.46 0.12 0.51
C PHE A 29 7.17 0.70 1.90
N SER A 30 8.19 1.24 2.60
CA SER A 30 8.03 1.79 3.96
C SER A 30 7.30 0.80 4.88
N ASN A 31 6.42 1.32 5.73
CA ASN A 31 5.53 0.59 6.63
C ASN A 31 4.15 0.28 6.01
N ILE A 32 4.08 0.00 4.70
CA ILE A 32 2.78 -0.29 4.03
C ILE A 32 2.04 -1.50 4.62
N GLU A 33 2.76 -2.42 5.28
CA GLU A 33 2.13 -3.54 5.98
C GLU A 33 1.45 -3.12 7.27
N ASP A 34 2.02 -2.17 8.02
CA ASP A 34 1.38 -1.61 9.20
C ASP A 34 0.09 -0.88 8.82
N ILE A 35 0.12 -0.14 7.71
CA ILE A 35 -1.09 0.45 7.12
C ILE A 35 -2.10 -0.65 6.76
N LEU A 36 -1.66 -1.73 6.13
CA LEU A 36 -2.54 -2.84 5.77
C LEU A 36 -3.21 -3.46 6.99
N GLU A 37 -2.48 -3.72 8.07
CA GLU A 37 -3.04 -4.30 9.29
C GLU A 37 -4.05 -3.35 9.96
N VAL A 38 -3.75 -2.04 10.03
CA VAL A 38 -4.72 -1.04 10.52
C VAL A 38 -6.00 -1.06 9.68
N HIS A 39 -5.88 -1.17 8.35
CA HIS A 39 -7.04 -1.20 7.46
C HIS A 39 -7.82 -2.51 7.48
N LYS A 40 -7.19 -3.66 7.76
CA LYS A 40 -7.90 -4.92 7.98
C LYS A 40 -8.81 -4.82 9.19
N ASP A 41 -8.27 -4.34 10.32
CA ASP A 41 -9.04 -4.09 11.54
C ASP A 41 -10.17 -3.07 11.29
N PHE A 42 -9.85 -1.99 10.58
CA PHE A 42 -10.80 -0.92 10.28
C PHE A 42 -11.94 -1.41 9.38
N LEU A 43 -11.62 -2.17 8.33
CA LEU A 43 -12.61 -2.76 7.43
C LEU A 43 -13.52 -3.72 8.18
N ALA A 44 -12.96 -4.62 9.00
CA ALA A 44 -13.76 -5.55 9.80
C ALA A 44 -14.73 -4.82 10.74
N ALA A 45 -14.30 -3.71 11.36
CA ALA A 45 -15.15 -2.89 12.20
C ALA A 45 -16.27 -2.18 11.40
N LEU A 46 -15.96 -1.66 10.21
CA LEU A 46 -16.95 -1.06 9.31
C LEU A 46 -17.97 -2.09 8.84
N GLU A 47 -17.51 -3.25 8.37
CA GLU A 47 -18.37 -4.34 7.91
C GLU A 47 -19.31 -4.80 9.02
N TYR A 48 -18.80 -4.98 10.24
CA TYR A 48 -19.62 -5.33 11.40
C TYR A 48 -20.74 -4.31 11.66
N CYS A 49 -20.42 -3.01 11.61
CA CYS A 49 -21.41 -1.95 11.77
C CYS A 49 -22.42 -1.83 10.61
N LEU A 50 -22.12 -2.44 9.45
CA LEU A 50 -22.93 -2.36 8.24
C LEU A 50 -23.65 -3.67 7.91
N GLN A 51 -23.64 -4.67 8.80
CA GLN A 51 -24.38 -5.91 8.57
C GLN A 51 -25.90 -5.73 8.72
N PRO A 52 -26.72 -6.49 7.98
CA PRO A 52 -26.34 -7.36 6.86
C PRO A 52 -25.99 -6.56 5.58
N GLU A 53 -26.49 -5.33 5.48
CA GLU A 53 -26.22 -4.37 4.42
C GLU A 53 -26.30 -2.94 4.98
N PRO A 54 -25.68 -1.93 4.34
CA PRO A 54 -25.73 -0.55 4.80
C PRO A 54 -27.15 0.01 4.90
N GLN A 55 -27.53 0.51 6.07
CA GLN A 55 -28.83 1.15 6.33
C GLN A 55 -28.61 2.54 6.94
N SER A 56 -29.60 3.43 6.78
CA SER A 56 -29.47 4.86 7.13
C SER A 56 -29.29 5.12 8.62
N GLN A 57 -29.69 4.19 9.48
CA GLN A 57 -29.52 4.28 10.94
C GLN A 57 -28.15 3.81 11.44
N HIS A 58 -27.28 3.28 10.58
CA HIS A 58 -25.96 2.80 11.01
C HIS A 58 -25.03 3.94 11.40
N GLU A 59 -24.38 3.81 12.54
CA GLU A 59 -23.46 4.80 13.10
C GLU A 59 -21.99 4.45 12.81
N LEU A 60 -21.43 5.04 11.77
CA LEU A 60 -20.01 4.82 11.41
C LEU A 60 -19.04 5.75 12.15
N GLY A 61 -19.53 6.86 12.71
CA GLY A 61 -18.68 7.86 13.37
C GLY A 61 -17.84 7.29 14.50
N ASN A 62 -18.42 6.39 15.30
CA ASN A 62 -17.73 5.72 16.41
C ASN A 62 -16.56 4.84 15.92
N VAL A 63 -16.67 4.23 14.74
CA VAL A 63 -15.57 3.46 14.13
C VAL A 63 -14.42 4.38 13.77
N PHE A 64 -14.69 5.53 13.14
CA PHE A 64 -13.63 6.50 12.82
C PHE A 64 -12.94 7.06 14.07
N LEU A 65 -13.70 7.38 15.12
CA LEU A 65 -13.13 7.84 16.39
C LEU A 65 -12.22 6.79 17.03
N LYS A 66 -12.63 5.52 17.03
CA LYS A 66 -11.83 4.39 17.56
C LYS A 66 -10.50 4.19 16.81
N PHE A 67 -10.47 4.51 15.52
CA PHE A 67 -9.30 4.28 14.66
C PHE A 67 -8.45 5.52 14.40
N LYS A 68 -8.92 6.71 14.79
CA LYS A 68 -8.23 7.99 14.59
C LYS A 68 -6.74 7.91 14.93
N ASP A 69 -6.40 7.47 16.13
CA ASP A 69 -5.01 7.44 16.60
C ASP A 69 -4.20 6.32 15.93
N LYS A 70 -4.85 5.24 15.49
CA LYS A 70 -4.19 4.16 14.74
C LYS A 70 -3.75 4.60 13.35
N PHE A 71 -4.36 5.64 12.77
CA PHE A 71 -3.94 6.19 11.49
C PHE A 71 -2.63 6.99 11.55
N CYS A 72 -2.00 7.15 12.72
CA CYS A 72 -0.66 7.77 12.83
C CYS A 72 0.41 7.03 12.01
N VAL A 73 0.21 5.75 11.68
CA VAL A 73 1.10 4.98 10.77
C VAL A 73 1.26 5.65 9.39
N TYR A 74 0.33 6.52 8.99
CA TYR A 74 0.45 7.28 7.75
C TYR A 74 1.52 8.36 7.79
N GLU A 75 1.94 8.84 8.96
CA GLU A 75 2.97 9.88 9.08
C GLU A 75 4.31 9.40 8.49
N GLU A 76 4.73 8.19 8.87
CA GLU A 76 5.92 7.56 8.34
C GLU A 76 5.81 7.36 6.81
N TYR A 77 4.73 6.73 6.35
CA TYR A 77 4.55 6.43 4.92
C TYR A 77 4.55 7.70 4.06
N CYS A 78 3.82 8.73 4.49
CA CYS A 78 3.74 10.00 3.77
C CYS A 78 5.10 10.70 3.74
N SER A 79 5.85 10.69 4.85
CA SER A 79 7.18 11.31 4.92
C SER A 79 8.22 10.59 4.05
N ASN A 80 8.10 9.27 3.89
CA ASN A 80 9.01 8.46 3.07
C ASN A 80 8.63 8.43 1.58
N HIS A 81 7.38 8.77 1.21
CA HIS A 81 6.87 8.58 -0.15
C HIS A 81 7.69 9.28 -1.25
N GLU A 82 8.16 10.51 -0.99
CA GLU A 82 9.00 11.23 -1.96
C GLU A 82 10.32 10.48 -2.23
N LYS A 83 10.95 9.95 -1.17
CA LYS A 83 12.17 9.15 -1.27
C LYS A 83 11.90 7.85 -2.04
N ALA A 84 10.77 7.19 -1.78
CA ALA A 84 10.35 5.98 -2.48
C ALA A 84 10.18 6.22 -4.00
N LEU A 85 9.52 7.30 -4.41
CA LEU A 85 9.32 7.62 -5.82
C LEU A 85 10.64 7.94 -6.54
N ARG A 86 11.53 8.71 -5.91
CA ARG A 86 12.87 8.98 -6.48
C ARG A 86 13.66 7.69 -6.66
N LEU A 87 13.65 6.80 -5.66
CA LEU A 87 14.29 5.50 -5.77
C LEU A 87 13.69 4.66 -6.89
N LEU A 88 12.36 4.62 -7.02
CA LEU A 88 11.68 3.87 -8.08
C LEU A 88 12.12 4.31 -9.48
N VAL A 89 12.30 5.62 -9.69
CA VAL A 89 12.84 6.16 -10.95
C VAL A 89 14.25 5.62 -11.23
N GLU A 90 15.12 5.59 -10.22
CA GLU A 90 16.47 5.04 -10.38
C GLU A 90 16.47 3.52 -10.62
N LEU A 91 15.64 2.77 -9.89
CA LEU A 91 15.50 1.32 -10.07
C LEU A 91 14.96 0.97 -11.47
N ASN A 92 14.06 1.78 -12.02
CA ASN A 92 13.53 1.59 -13.38
C ASN A 92 14.57 1.83 -14.49
N LYS A 93 15.71 2.49 -14.18
CA LYS A 93 16.84 2.60 -15.13
C LYS A 93 17.62 1.29 -15.25
N VAL A 94 17.52 0.39 -14.26
CA VAL A 94 18.17 -0.92 -14.29
C VAL A 94 17.22 -1.93 -14.96
N PRO A 95 17.52 -2.44 -16.18
CA PRO A 95 16.58 -3.26 -16.94
C PRO A 95 16.14 -4.54 -16.20
N ALA A 96 17.06 -5.18 -15.47
CA ALA A 96 16.78 -6.38 -14.69
C ALA A 96 15.79 -6.11 -13.54
N VAL A 97 16.01 -5.04 -12.78
CA VAL A 97 15.09 -4.62 -11.70
C VAL A 97 13.74 -4.24 -12.30
N ARG A 98 13.70 -3.42 -13.36
CA ARG A 98 12.45 -3.02 -14.01
C ARG A 98 11.63 -4.24 -14.45
N ALA A 99 12.27 -5.20 -15.13
CA ALA A 99 11.62 -6.42 -15.56
C ALA A 99 11.09 -7.24 -14.37
N PHE A 100 11.83 -7.30 -13.27
CA PHE A 100 11.42 -7.95 -12.04
C PHE A 100 10.19 -7.28 -11.40
N LEU A 101 10.19 -5.96 -11.25
CA LEU A 101 9.05 -5.21 -10.70
C LEU A 101 7.79 -5.41 -11.57
N LEU A 102 7.93 -5.33 -12.89
CA LEU A 102 6.82 -5.60 -13.83
C LEU A 102 6.32 -7.05 -13.73
N SER A 103 7.23 -8.02 -13.61
CA SER A 103 6.88 -9.43 -13.42
C SER A 103 6.09 -9.65 -12.14
N CYS A 104 6.52 -9.02 -11.03
CA CYS A 104 5.81 -9.07 -9.76
C CYS A 104 4.42 -8.43 -9.85
N MET A 105 4.26 -7.34 -10.60
CA MET A 105 2.95 -6.72 -10.88
C MET A 105 2.04 -7.66 -11.68
N LEU A 106 2.55 -8.25 -12.76
CA LEU A 106 1.81 -9.19 -13.62
C LEU A 106 1.30 -10.39 -12.85
N LEU A 107 2.19 -11.00 -12.06
CA LEU A 107 1.87 -12.19 -11.27
C LEU A 107 0.95 -11.87 -10.08
N GLY A 108 0.91 -10.62 -9.63
CA GLY A 108 -0.09 -10.09 -8.71
C GLY A 108 -1.47 -9.88 -9.34
N GLY A 109 -1.70 -10.36 -10.56
CA GLY A 109 -2.96 -10.28 -11.29
C GLY A 109 -3.20 -8.94 -11.99
N ARG A 110 -2.16 -8.09 -12.14
CA ARG A 110 -2.27 -6.80 -12.82
C ARG A 110 -1.85 -6.92 -14.28
N LYS A 111 -2.50 -6.19 -15.17
CA LYS A 111 -2.09 -6.10 -16.58
C LYS A 111 -1.08 -4.97 -16.76
N THR A 112 -0.28 -5.03 -17.81
CA THR A 112 0.67 -3.94 -18.17
C THR A 112 -0.04 -2.63 -18.54
N THR A 113 -1.34 -2.69 -18.85
CA THR A 113 -2.21 -1.53 -19.10
C THR A 113 -2.81 -0.92 -17.82
N ASP A 114 -2.61 -1.56 -16.67
CA ASP A 114 -3.11 -1.05 -15.40
C ASP A 114 -2.24 0.09 -14.86
N ILE A 115 -2.71 0.72 -13.79
CA ILE A 115 -2.00 1.76 -13.04
C ILE A 115 -0.54 1.30 -12.78
N PRO A 116 0.48 2.13 -13.05
CA PRO A 116 1.87 1.75 -12.81
C PRO A 116 2.17 1.67 -11.29
N LEU A 117 3.30 1.08 -10.90
CA LEU A 117 3.63 0.84 -9.48
C LEU A 117 3.59 2.13 -8.65
N GLU A 118 4.05 3.23 -9.23
CA GLU A 118 3.99 4.59 -8.69
C GLU A 118 2.58 4.96 -8.21
N GLY A 119 1.56 4.65 -9.02
CA GLY A 119 0.17 4.96 -8.68
C GLY A 119 -0.36 4.11 -7.53
N TYR A 120 0.08 2.85 -7.42
CA TYR A 120 -0.24 2.03 -6.24
C TYR A 120 0.45 2.57 -5.00
N LEU A 121 1.72 2.99 -5.09
CA LEU A 121 2.45 3.59 -3.97
C LEU A 121 1.81 4.90 -3.50
N LEU A 122 1.13 5.63 -4.39
CA LEU A 122 0.40 6.86 -4.07
C LEU A 122 -0.98 6.59 -3.42
N SER A 123 -1.54 5.40 -3.61
CA SER A 123 -2.91 5.09 -3.16
C SER A 123 -3.17 5.28 -1.66
N PRO A 124 -2.23 5.01 -0.71
CA PRO A 124 -2.47 5.28 0.70
C PRO A 124 -2.65 6.77 0.98
N ILE A 125 -1.81 7.63 0.39
CA ILE A 125 -1.89 9.10 0.54
C ILE A 125 -3.22 9.61 -0.01
N GLN A 126 -3.63 9.11 -1.17
CA GLN A 126 -4.94 9.46 -1.73
C GLN A 126 -6.07 9.01 -0.81
N ARG A 127 -5.99 7.77 -0.27
CA ARG A 127 -7.04 7.18 0.55
C ARG A 127 -7.25 7.94 1.86
N ILE A 128 -6.19 8.27 2.60
CA ILE A 128 -6.31 9.00 3.87
C ILE A 128 -6.95 10.38 3.67
N CYS A 129 -6.64 11.06 2.55
CA CYS A 129 -7.25 12.33 2.18
C CYS A 129 -8.72 12.23 1.74
N LYS A 130 -9.23 11.03 1.40
CA LYS A 130 -10.65 10.85 1.06
C LYS A 130 -11.55 10.76 2.28
N TYR A 131 -11.06 10.32 3.44
CA TYR A 131 -11.93 10.16 4.61
C TYR A 131 -12.61 11.46 5.06
N PRO A 132 -11.92 12.62 5.14
CA PRO A 132 -12.61 13.88 5.44
C PRO A 132 -13.67 14.27 4.41
N LEU A 133 -13.52 13.87 3.14
CA LEU A 133 -14.50 14.17 2.09
C LEU A 133 -15.73 13.27 2.15
N LEU A 134 -15.56 12.02 2.57
CA LEU A 134 -16.65 11.05 2.73
C LEU A 134 -17.47 11.29 4.00
N LEU A 135 -16.90 11.95 5.00
CA LEU A 135 -17.53 12.27 6.28
C LEU A 135 -18.13 13.69 6.33
N LYS A 136 -17.95 14.48 5.27
CA LYS A 136 -18.48 15.84 5.16
C LYS A 136 -19.93 15.83 4.67
#